data_AF-A0A444V5Z7-F1
#
_entry.id   AF-A0A444V5Z7-F1
#
_cell.length_a   1.000
_cell.length_b   1.000
_cell.length_c   1.000
_cell.angle_alpha   90.00
_cell.angle_beta   90.00
_cell.angle_gamma   90.00
#
_symmetry.space_group_name_H-M   'P 1'
#
loop_
_entity.id
_entity.type
_entity.pdbx_description
1 polymer ?
#
loop_
_entity_poly.entity_id
_entity_poly.type
_entity_poly.pdbx_seq_one_letter_code
_entity_poly.pdbx_strand_id
1 'polypeptide(L)'
;MYLDICPFSFLSAELNALHEELRPYGFVILGFPSHQFGLQEPGDKNEILPTLKYVRPGGGFVPNFQLFQKGYINGQHEQKVYTFLKNSCPPVGDSFGNPTNRLFWEPLRVNDVKWNFEKFLVGPDGKPVKRWYPRVNVSAVRKDILEYLRSQASQRRQRPQLPVLEPWIK
;
A
#
# COMPACT_ATOMS: atom_id res chain seq x y z
N MET A 1 -3.17 -3.40 -3.03
CA MET A 1 -2.19 -2.32 -2.80
C MET A 1 -1.98 -2.16 -1.30
N TYR A 2 -0.72 -2.09 -0.87
CA TYR A 2 -0.32 -1.87 0.52
C TYR A 2 0.22 -0.45 0.64
N LEU A 3 -0.19 0.27 1.68
CA LEU A 3 0.40 1.57 1.99
C LEU A 3 0.34 1.86 3.48
N ASP A 4 1.28 2.72 3.90
CA ASP A 4 1.16 3.41 5.18
C ASP A 4 0.09 4.51 5.09
N ILE A 5 -0.70 4.67 6.16
CA ILE A 5 -1.74 5.69 6.27
C ILE A 5 -1.48 6.57 7.48
N CYS A 6 -1.74 7.86 7.30
CA CYS A 6 -1.78 8.86 8.35
C CYS A 6 -3.06 9.69 8.21
N PRO A 7 -3.72 10.13 9.29
CA PRO A 7 -5.03 10.76 9.23
C PRO A 7 -4.93 12.20 8.70
N PHE A 8 -3.74 12.80 8.80
CA PHE A 8 -3.57 14.22 8.52
C PHE A 8 -3.50 14.58 7.03
N SER A 9 -3.75 13.63 6.13
CA SER A 9 -3.68 13.81 4.68
C SER A 9 -5.03 13.58 4.01
N PHE A 10 -5.34 14.40 3.00
CA PHE A 10 -6.54 14.27 2.18
C PHE A 10 -6.48 13.11 1.18
N LEU A 11 -5.33 12.45 1.03
CA LEU A 11 -5.15 11.33 0.11
C LEU A 11 -6.09 10.15 0.41
N SER A 12 -6.59 10.02 1.66
CA SER A 12 -7.54 8.97 2.03
C SER A 12 -8.84 9.01 1.23
N ALA A 13 -9.32 10.20 0.83
CA ALA A 13 -10.51 10.34 -0.01
C ALA A 13 -10.25 9.87 -1.45
N GLU A 14 -9.09 10.21 -2.02
CA GLU A 14 -8.69 9.74 -3.35
C GLU A 14 -8.51 8.22 -3.39
N LEU A 15 -8.00 7.62 -2.29
CA LEU A 15 -7.86 6.17 -2.16
C LEU A 15 -9.21 5.47 -2.08
N ASN A 16 -10.21 6.06 -1.40
CA ASN A 16 -11.58 5.52 -1.41
C ASN A 16 -12.15 5.49 -2.83
N ALA A 17 -11.99 6.58 -3.60
CA ALA A 17 -12.45 6.66 -4.98
C ALA A 17 -11.74 5.62 -5.87
N LEU A 18 -10.42 5.50 -5.74
CA LEU A 18 -9.64 4.47 -6.44
C LEU A 18 -10.11 3.06 -6.12
N HIS A 19 -10.34 2.78 -4.83
CA HIS A 19 -10.81 1.46 -4.40
C HIS A 19 -12.17 1.15 -4.98
N GLU A 20 -13.13 2.08 -4.88
CA GLU A 20 -14.48 1.90 -5.40
C GLU A 20 -14.47 1.60 -6.89
N GLU A 21 -13.70 2.37 -7.66
CA GLU A 21 -13.59 2.22 -9.10
C GLU A 21 -12.96 0.89 -9.51
N LEU A 22 -11.90 0.45 -8.83
CA LEU A 22 -11.13 -0.72 -9.24
C LEU A 22 -11.58 -2.02 -8.56
N ARG A 23 -12.45 -1.95 -7.56
CA ARG A 23 -13.00 -3.11 -6.84
C ARG A 23 -13.62 -4.17 -7.77
N PRO A 24 -14.36 -3.83 -8.84
CA PRO A 24 -14.89 -4.83 -9.79
C PRO A 24 -13.82 -5.67 -10.48
N TYR A 25 -12.57 -5.19 -10.54
CA TYR A 25 -11.44 -5.92 -11.11
C TYR A 25 -10.66 -6.74 -10.08
N GLY A 26 -11.19 -6.90 -8.86
CA GLY A 26 -10.54 -7.62 -7.77
C GLY A 26 -9.42 -6.82 -7.09
N PHE A 27 -9.36 -5.50 -7.32
CA PHE A 27 -8.41 -4.64 -6.63
C PHE A 27 -8.84 -4.39 -5.18
N VAL A 28 -7.88 -4.50 -4.25
CA VAL A 28 -8.09 -4.26 -2.82
C VAL A 28 -7.02 -3.30 -2.31
N ILE A 29 -7.39 -2.39 -1.41
CA ILE A 29 -6.47 -1.55 -0.65
C ILE A 29 -6.34 -2.08 0.79
N LEU A 30 -5.12 -2.11 1.30
CA LEU A 30 -4.76 -2.48 2.67
C LEU A 30 -3.93 -1.36 3.29
N GLY A 31 -4.47 -0.74 4.35
CA GLY A 31 -3.86 0.39 5.03
C GLY A 31 -3.21 0.02 6.35
N PHE A 32 -1.95 0.43 6.55
CA PHE A 32 -1.16 0.12 7.74
C PHE A 32 -0.73 1.42 8.44
N PRO A 33 -1.42 1.84 9.49
CA PRO A 33 -1.05 3.07 10.20
C PRO A 33 0.34 2.98 10.84
N SER A 34 1.11 4.07 10.77
CA SER A 34 2.43 4.18 11.42
C SER A 34 2.68 5.55 12.00
N HIS A 35 3.35 5.56 13.16
CA HIS A 35 3.79 6.78 13.83
C HIS A 35 5.25 7.16 13.52
N GLN A 36 5.96 6.38 12.69
CA GLN A 36 7.41 6.51 12.49
C GLN A 36 7.84 7.74 11.68
N PHE A 37 6.91 8.39 10.97
CA PHE A 37 7.20 9.49 10.06
C PHE A 37 6.58 10.78 10.61
N GLY A 38 7.43 11.66 11.15
CA GLY A 38 7.05 12.95 11.70
C GLY A 38 6.03 12.88 12.84
N LEU A 39 5.92 11.73 13.52
CA LEU A 39 4.95 11.49 14.59
C LEU A 39 3.49 11.81 14.18
N GLN A 40 3.13 11.51 12.92
CA GLN A 40 1.85 11.93 12.35
C GLN A 40 0.67 10.99 12.65
N GLU A 41 0.88 9.88 13.36
CA GLU A 41 -0.23 9.00 13.82
C GLU A 41 -0.22 8.83 15.35
N PRO A 42 -0.41 9.93 16.12
CA PRO A 42 -0.26 9.91 17.58
C PRO A 42 -1.33 9.09 18.27
N GLY A 43 -2.53 9.02 17.68
CA GLY A 43 -3.69 8.38 18.29
C GLY A 43 -3.51 6.89 18.52
N ASP A 44 -4.14 6.39 19.58
CA ASP A 44 -4.20 4.97 19.89
C ASP A 44 -5.04 4.19 18.87
N LYS A 45 -5.00 2.86 18.96
CA LYS A 45 -5.69 1.94 18.01
C LYS A 45 -7.16 2.32 17.79
N ASN A 46 -7.83 2.80 18.83
CA ASN A 46 -9.26 3.14 18.81
C ASN A 46 -9.54 4.57 18.34
N GLU A 47 -8.51 5.41 18.16
CA GLU A 47 -8.65 6.83 17.82
C GLU A 47 -8.43 7.12 16.33
N ILE A 48 -7.83 6.18 15.58
CA ILE A 48 -7.52 6.35 14.15
C ILE A 48 -8.80 6.58 13.34
N LEU A 49 -9.80 5.70 13.47
CA LEU A 49 -11.07 5.83 12.74
C LEU A 49 -11.87 7.08 13.16
N PRO A 50 -12.03 7.39 14.47
CA PRO A 50 -12.61 8.67 14.89
C PRO A 50 -11.88 9.89 14.31
N THR A 51 -10.54 9.88 14.29
CA THR A 51 -9.74 10.99 13.74
C THR A 51 -10.03 11.17 12.25
N LEU A 52 -10.05 10.08 11.48
CA LEU A 52 -10.41 10.10 10.06
C LEU A 52 -11.81 10.65 9.82
N LYS A 53 -12.77 10.27 10.67
CA LYS A 53 -14.18 10.63 10.53
C LYS A 53 -14.51 12.05 10.94
N TYR A 54 -13.90 12.55 12.01
CA TYR A 54 -14.30 13.79 12.67
C TYR A 54 -13.26 14.91 12.60
N VAL A 55 -11.98 14.59 12.41
CA VAL A 55 -10.89 15.59 12.49
C VAL A 55 -10.28 15.84 11.12
N ARG A 56 -9.63 14.84 10.53
CA ARG A 56 -9.08 14.91 9.18
C ARG A 56 -9.01 13.49 8.59
N PRO A 57 -9.54 13.26 7.37
CA PRO A 57 -10.23 14.21 6.49
C PRO A 57 -11.47 14.89 7.09
N GLY A 58 -12.13 14.27 8.08
CA GLY A 58 -13.31 14.82 8.72
C GLY A 58 -14.57 14.66 7.87
N GLY A 59 -15.63 15.42 8.16
CA GLY A 59 -16.84 15.44 7.34
C GLY A 59 -17.61 14.11 7.27
N GLY A 60 -17.42 13.22 8.26
CA GLY A 60 -18.03 11.90 8.26
C GLY A 60 -17.29 10.87 7.40
N PHE A 61 -16.07 11.17 6.95
CA PHE A 61 -15.27 10.25 6.13
C PHE A 61 -15.06 8.89 6.81
N VAL A 62 -15.27 7.81 6.06
CA VAL A 62 -14.97 6.44 6.49
C VAL A 62 -14.20 5.74 5.37
N PRO A 63 -13.02 5.15 5.65
CA PRO A 63 -12.31 4.34 4.67
C PRO A 63 -13.18 3.19 4.16
N ASN A 64 -13.26 3.00 2.85
CA ASN A 64 -13.98 1.86 2.24
C ASN A 64 -13.07 0.62 2.06
N PHE A 65 -11.92 0.61 2.72
CA PHE A 65 -10.89 -0.42 2.62
C PHE A 65 -10.37 -0.79 4.03
N GLN A 66 -9.70 -1.94 4.12
CA GLN A 66 -9.26 -2.48 5.41
C GLN A 66 -8.10 -1.66 6.00
N LEU A 67 -8.25 -1.24 7.26
CA LEU A 67 -7.17 -0.75 8.09
C LEU A 67 -6.68 -1.83 9.06
N PHE A 68 -5.37 -1.96 9.21
CA PHE A 68 -4.74 -2.84 10.18
C PHE A 68 -4.37 -2.09 11.46
N GLN A 69 -3.88 -2.82 12.46
CA GLN A 69 -3.38 -2.21 13.68
C GLN A 69 -2.14 -1.36 13.37
N LYS A 70 -2.00 -0.24 14.09
CA LYS A 70 -0.80 0.60 14.06
C LYS A 70 0.43 -0.24 14.39
N GLY A 71 1.51 -0.07 13.64
CA GLY A 71 2.73 -0.83 13.85
C GLY A 71 3.94 -0.21 13.16
N TYR A 72 5.10 -0.85 13.33
CA TYR A 72 6.34 -0.41 12.70
C TYR A 72 6.40 -0.89 11.25
N ILE A 73 6.87 -0.02 10.38
CA ILE A 73 7.05 -0.17 8.92
C ILE A 73 8.54 -0.31 8.59
N ASN A 74 9.40 0.38 9.35
CA ASN A 74 10.85 0.34 9.25
C ASN A 74 11.51 -0.02 10.59
N GLY A 75 12.83 -0.29 10.54
CA GLY A 75 13.66 -0.54 11.71
C GLY A 75 13.57 -1.98 12.24
N GLN A 76 14.19 -2.21 13.40
CA GLN A 76 14.37 -3.55 13.97
C GLN A 76 13.05 -4.31 14.23
N HIS A 77 11.96 -3.59 14.50
CA HIS A 77 10.66 -4.15 14.87
C HIS A 77 9.61 -4.06 13.77
N GLU A 78 10.02 -3.79 12.52
CA GLU A 78 9.10 -3.69 11.39
C GLU A 78 8.24 -4.94 11.21
N GLN A 79 7.01 -4.74 10.77
CA GLN A 79 6.10 -5.82 10.42
C GLN A 79 6.66 -6.65 9.26
N LYS A 80 6.64 -7.98 9.37
CA LYS A 80 7.23 -8.90 8.37
C LYS A 80 6.70 -8.69 6.95
N VAL A 81 5.45 -8.24 6.80
CA VAL A 81 4.89 -7.87 5.50
C VAL A 81 5.67 -6.73 4.85
N TYR A 82 6.10 -5.72 5.61
CA TYR A 82 6.92 -4.63 5.09
C TYR A 82 8.36 -5.05 4.84
N THR A 83 8.93 -5.95 5.65
CA THR A 83 10.23 -6.57 5.32
C THR A 83 10.17 -7.21 3.93
N PHE A 84 9.13 -8.00 3.67
CA PHE A 84 8.93 -8.64 2.37
C PHE A 84 8.76 -7.60 1.25
N LEU A 85 7.86 -6.63 1.41
CA LEU A 85 7.57 -5.63 0.37
C LEU A 85 8.79 -4.76 0.03
N LYS A 86 9.52 -4.28 1.05
CA LYS A 86 10.72 -3.44 0.87
C LYS A 86 11.87 -4.17 0.20
N ASN A 87 12.00 -5.48 0.42
CA ASN A 87 13.04 -6.31 -0.20
C ASN A 87 12.66 -6.79 -1.61
N SER A 88 11.37 -6.74 -1.97
CA SER A 88 10.88 -7.25 -3.26
C SER A 88 10.80 -6.19 -4.36
N CYS A 89 10.94 -4.90 -4.01
CA CYS A 89 10.97 -3.80 -4.97
C CYS A 89 12.17 -2.91 -4.69
N PRO A 90 12.85 -2.38 -5.74
CA PRO A 90 13.86 -1.36 -5.55
C PRO A 90 13.35 -0.21 -4.67
N PRO A 91 14.22 0.43 -3.87
CA PRO A 91 13.85 1.64 -3.16
C PRO A 91 13.34 2.69 -4.15
N VAL A 92 12.37 3.49 -3.73
CA VAL A 92 11.88 4.58 -4.57
C VAL A 92 13.00 5.60 -4.84
N GLY A 93 13.97 5.74 -3.93
CA GLY A 93 15.27 6.35 -4.18
C GLY A 93 16.18 6.31 -2.95
N ASP A 94 17.32 6.98 -3.06
CA ASP A 94 18.47 6.72 -2.19
C ASP A 94 18.58 7.67 -0.98
N SER A 95 17.70 8.67 -0.90
CA SER A 95 17.72 9.69 0.15
C SER A 95 16.39 9.79 0.87
N PHE A 96 16.45 10.05 2.19
CA PHE A 96 15.30 10.41 3.01
C PHE A 96 15.11 11.93 3.13
N GLY A 97 15.96 12.73 2.48
CA GLY A 97 16.09 14.16 2.79
C GLY A 97 16.75 14.37 4.14
N ASN A 98 16.30 15.36 4.91
CA ASN A 98 16.78 15.60 6.27
C ASN A 98 16.04 14.68 7.26
N PRO A 99 16.72 13.71 7.89
CA PRO A 99 16.09 12.76 8.81
C PRO A 99 15.85 13.32 10.22
N THR A 100 16.58 14.39 10.60
CA THR A 100 16.59 14.93 11.96
C THR A 100 15.20 15.36 12.40
N ASN A 101 14.73 14.81 13.52
CA ASN A 101 13.39 15.04 14.09
C ASN A 101 12.23 14.67 13.15
N ARG A 102 12.47 13.81 12.16
CA ARG A 102 11.46 13.40 11.18
C ARG A 102 11.29 11.90 11.08
N LEU A 103 12.35 11.12 11.30
CA LEU A 103 12.34 9.67 11.16
C LEU A 103 12.60 9.04 12.53
N PHE A 104 11.69 8.18 12.97
CA PHE A 104 11.68 7.62 14.33
C PHE A 104 11.85 6.10 14.30
N TRP A 105 13.00 5.63 13.80
CA TRP A 105 13.37 4.22 13.79
C TRP A 105 14.88 4.02 13.61
N GLU A 106 15.37 2.85 14.02
CA GLU A 106 16.75 2.41 13.80
C GLU A 106 16.78 0.88 13.52
N PRO A 107 17.78 0.39 12.76
CA PRO A 107 18.71 1.15 11.95
C PRO A 107 18.04 1.70 10.67
N LEU A 108 18.54 2.84 10.16
CA LEU A 108 18.18 3.32 8.82
C LEU A 108 18.77 2.43 7.72
N ARG A 109 17.95 2.07 6.72
CA ARG A 109 18.34 1.23 5.57
C ARG A 109 17.95 1.85 4.24
N VAL A 110 18.75 1.63 3.20
CA VAL A 110 18.50 2.17 1.85
C VAL A 110 17.11 1.79 1.32
N ASN A 111 16.63 0.58 1.63
CA ASN A 111 15.33 0.08 1.17
C ASN A 111 14.13 0.54 2.01
N ASP A 112 14.32 1.26 3.12
CA ASP A 112 13.25 1.72 3.99
C ASP A 112 12.21 2.57 3.26
N VAL A 113 10.97 2.49 3.71
CA VAL A 113 9.90 3.39 3.31
C VAL A 113 10.31 4.81 3.67
N LYS A 114 10.15 5.75 2.72
CA LYS A 114 10.68 7.11 2.84
C LYS A 114 9.77 8.05 3.61
N TRP A 115 8.45 7.88 3.49
CA TRP A 115 7.45 8.69 4.19
C TRP A 115 6.07 8.03 4.17
N ASN A 116 5.11 8.63 4.87
CA ASN A 116 3.70 8.25 4.81
C ASN A 116 3.18 8.20 3.37
N PHE A 117 2.25 7.30 3.07
CA PHE A 117 1.65 7.09 1.75
C PHE A 117 2.60 6.55 0.66
N GLU A 118 3.72 5.93 1.01
CA GLU A 118 4.43 5.08 0.07
C GLU A 118 3.61 3.83 -0.26
N LYS A 119 3.57 3.42 -1.53
CA LYS A 119 2.56 2.47 -2.05
C LYS A 119 3.24 1.28 -2.70
N PHE A 120 2.71 0.08 -2.49
CA PHE A 120 3.16 -1.16 -3.12
C PHE A 120 1.99 -1.85 -3.82
N LEU A 121 2.16 -2.19 -5.11
CA LEU A 121 1.27 -3.07 -5.84
C LEU A 121 1.80 -4.48 -5.76
N VAL A 122 0.89 -5.40 -5.45
CA VAL A 122 1.13 -6.83 -5.40
C VAL A 122 0.12 -7.48 -6.34
N GLY A 123 0.61 -8.38 -7.18
CA GLY A 123 -0.19 -9.14 -8.13
C GLY A 123 -1.07 -10.19 -7.44
N PRO A 124 -2.03 -10.78 -8.16
CA PRO A 124 -2.91 -11.81 -7.61
C PRO A 124 -2.17 -13.11 -7.23
N ASP A 125 -0.93 -13.30 -7.71
CA ASP A 125 -0.03 -14.39 -7.34
C ASP A 125 0.82 -14.09 -6.09
N GLY A 126 0.56 -12.96 -5.42
CA GLY A 126 1.31 -12.51 -4.24
C GLY A 126 2.66 -11.87 -4.55
N LYS A 127 3.03 -11.71 -5.83
CA LYS A 127 4.32 -11.12 -6.20
C LYS A 127 4.25 -9.59 -6.29
N PRO A 128 5.21 -8.86 -5.69
CA PRO A 128 5.27 -7.41 -5.83
C PRO A 128 5.53 -6.99 -7.28
N VAL A 129 4.80 -5.96 -7.72
CA VAL A 129 4.76 -5.49 -9.11
C VAL A 129 5.39 -4.11 -9.23
N LYS A 130 5.03 -3.19 -8.34
CA LYS A 130 5.47 -1.78 -8.42
C LYS A 130 5.47 -1.14 -7.04
N ARG A 131 6.38 -0.19 -6.84
CA ARG A 131 6.51 0.65 -5.64
C ARG A 131 6.50 2.11 -6.08
N TRP A 132 5.73 2.96 -5.40
CA TRP A 132 5.61 4.38 -5.73
C TRP A 132 6.02 5.27 -4.58
N TYR A 133 6.66 6.39 -4.91
CA TYR A 133 6.91 7.47 -3.96
C TYR A 133 5.60 7.95 -3.29
N PRO A 134 5.70 8.42 -2.02
CA PRO A 134 4.61 9.10 -1.31
C PRO A 134 3.82 10.12 -2.14
N ARG A 135 4.58 10.98 -2.83
CA ARG A 135 4.12 12.13 -3.61
C ARG A 135 3.59 11.81 -5.02
N VAL A 136 3.56 10.54 -5.42
CA VAL A 136 2.91 10.15 -6.67
C VAL A 136 1.40 10.27 -6.50
N ASN A 137 0.78 11.09 -7.35
CA ASN A 137 -0.67 11.32 -7.37
C ASN A 137 -1.44 10.01 -7.59
N VAL A 138 -2.60 9.88 -6.94
CA VAL A 138 -3.44 8.68 -7.05
C VAL A 138 -3.89 8.43 -8.49
N SER A 139 -4.07 9.48 -9.30
CA SER A 139 -4.39 9.34 -10.74
C SER A 139 -3.28 8.65 -11.55
N ALA A 140 -2.01 8.89 -11.22
CA ALA A 140 -0.88 8.20 -11.85
C ALA A 140 -0.79 6.74 -11.38
N VAL A 141 -1.00 6.49 -10.09
CA VAL A 141 -1.10 5.13 -9.53
C VAL A 141 -2.24 4.35 -10.21
N ARG A 142 -3.41 4.98 -10.38
CA ARG A 142 -4.55 4.41 -11.09
C ARG A 142 -4.18 4.00 -12.52
N LYS A 143 -3.55 4.90 -13.28
CA LYS A 143 -3.13 4.63 -14.65
C LYS A 143 -2.23 3.39 -14.70
N ASP A 144 -1.22 3.33 -13.84
CA ASP A 144 -0.30 2.19 -13.76
C ASP A 144 -1.00 0.88 -13.40
N ILE A 145 -1.96 0.89 -12.46
CA ILE A 145 -2.72 -0.30 -12.10
C ILE A 145 -3.57 -0.79 -13.27
N LEU A 146 -4.25 0.11 -13.99
CA LEU A 146 -5.05 -0.24 -15.17
C LEU A 146 -4.18 -0.82 -16.28
N GLU A 147 -2.99 -0.26 -16.51
CA GLU A 147 -2.02 -0.82 -17.46
C GLU A 147 -1.57 -2.23 -17.05
N TYR A 148 -1.28 -2.44 -15.76
CA TYR A 148 -0.95 -3.77 -15.25
C TYR A 148 -2.10 -4.76 -15.46
N LEU A 149 -3.34 -4.40 -15.08
CA LEU A 149 -4.52 -5.26 -15.25
C LEU A 149 -4.77 -5.63 -16.73
N ARG A 150 -4.59 -4.67 -17.65
CA ARG A 150 -4.69 -4.92 -19.09
C ARG A 150 -3.63 -5.90 -19.57
N SER A 151 -2.38 -5.75 -19.12
CA SER A 151 -1.29 -6.66 -19.50
C SER A 151 -1.54 -8.09 -19.01
N GLN A 152 -2.06 -8.25 -17.79
CA GLN A 152 -2.44 -9.55 -17.24
C GLN A 152 -3.57 -10.21 -18.02
N ALA A 153 -4.58 -9.44 -18.46
CA ALA A 153 -5.66 -9.95 -19.29
C ALA A 153 -5.15 -10.46 -20.65
N SER A 154 -4.24 -9.72 -21.29
CA SER A 154 -3.60 -10.15 -22.55
C SER A 154 -2.78 -11.43 -22.37
N GLN A 155 -1.98 -11.53 -21.31
CA GLN A 155 -1.19 -12.72 -21.02
C GLN A 155 -2.06 -13.96 -20.76
N ARG A 156 -3.20 -13.80 -20.06
CA ARG A 156 -4.15 -14.90 -19.83
C ARG A 156 -4.79 -15.39 -21.13
N ARG A 157 -5.15 -14.49 -22.05
CA ARG A 157 -5.71 -14.85 -23.36
C ARG A 157 -4.73 -15.58 -24.27
N GLN A 158 -3.43 -15.34 -24.11
CA GLN A 158 -2.38 -15.97 -24.90
C GLN A 158 -1.87 -17.29 -24.30
N ARG A 159 -2.28 -17.65 -23.09
CA ARG A 159 -1.82 -18.88 -22.43
C ARG A 159 -2.55 -20.09 -23.04
N PRO A 160 -1.85 -21.06 -23.66
CA PRO A 160 -2.51 -22.25 -24.20
C PRO A 160 -3.21 -23.01 -23.07
N GLN A 161 -4.46 -23.42 -23.30
CA GLN A 161 -5.17 -24.29 -22.38
C GLN A 161 -4.38 -25.59 -22.24
N LEU A 162 -3.92 -25.91 -21.04
CA LEU A 162 -3.39 -27.24 -20.75
C LEU A 162 -4.53 -28.24 -20.99
N PRO A 163 -4.29 -29.34 -21.73
CA PRO A 163 -5.31 -30.36 -21.89
C PRO A 163 -5.72 -30.87 -20.52
N VAL A 164 -7.03 -30.96 -20.31
CA VAL A 164 -7.60 -31.59 -19.12
C VAL A 164 -7.10 -33.04 -19.12
N LEU A 165 -6.26 -33.40 -18.16
CA LEU A 165 -5.88 -34.80 -17.97
C LEU A 165 -7.16 -35.54 -17.58
N GLU A 166 -7.67 -36.38 -18.48
CA GLU A 166 -8.79 -37.26 -18.15
C GLU A 166 -8.41 -38.12 -16.94
N PRO A 167 -9.33 -38.34 -15.99
CA PRO A 167 -9.07 -39.23 -14.88
C PRO A 167 -8.89 -40.63 -15.43
N TRP A 168 -7.72 -41.24 -15.18
CA TRP A 168 -7.46 -42.62 -15.49
C TRP A 168 -8.40 -43.51 -14.66
N ILE A 169 -9.50 -43.94 -15.28
CA ILE A 169 -10.36 -44.99 -14.73
C ILE A 169 -9.59 -46.31 -14.82
N LYS A 170 -9.40 -46.95 -13.67
CA LYS A 170 -9.20 -48.41 -13.55
C LYS A 170 -10.16 -48.94 -12.50
#